data_AF-A0A935LNE3-F1
#
_entry.id   AF-A0A935LNE3-F1
#
_cell.length_a   1.000
_cell.length_b   1.000
_cell.length_c   1.000
_cell.angle_alpha   90.00
_cell.angle_beta   90.00
_cell.angle_gamma   90.00
#
_symmetry.space_group_name_H-M   'P 1'
#
loop_
_entity.id
_entity.type
_entity.pdbx_description
1 polymer ?
#
loop_
_entity_poly.entity_id
_entity_poly.type
_entity_poly.pdbx_seq_one_letter_code
_entity_poly.pdbx_strand_id
1 'polypeptide(L)'
;MLKMFRSKIQNGYIVALHNNTDSSYSILSYLNAKDAEDVYINENEDIDDFFFVTARSEFEYFKSLGRNVVLQSEEVKDDGSLSVYCQNNGIPYINIEAQHGHLQEQAEMIKEILVFLQSIRLDNNIEKLD
;
A
#
# COMPACT_ATOMS: atom_id res chain seq x y z
N MET A 1 16.98 -5.13 14.46
CA MET A 1 16.52 -5.96 13.32
C MET A 1 16.30 -5.09 12.08
N LEU A 2 15.39 -4.10 12.08
CA LEU A 2 15.10 -3.23 10.92
C LEU A 2 16.27 -2.32 10.48
N LYS A 3 17.04 -1.76 11.42
CA LYS A 3 18.26 -0.97 11.08
C LYS A 3 19.29 -1.73 10.24
N MET A 4 19.30 -3.06 10.29
CA MET A 4 20.23 -3.90 9.53
C MET A 4 19.78 -4.10 8.08
N PHE A 5 18.48 -4.03 7.79
CA PHE A 5 17.95 -4.09 6.41
C PHE A 5 18.20 -2.80 5.64
N ARG A 6 18.22 -1.66 6.34
CA ARG A 6 18.41 -0.32 5.75
C ARG A 6 19.74 -0.15 5.00
N SER A 7 20.82 -0.85 5.38
CA SER A 7 22.11 -0.69 4.69
C SER A 7 22.17 -1.39 3.32
N LYS A 8 21.23 -2.29 3.01
CA LYS A 8 21.17 -3.01 1.72
C LYS A 8 20.07 -2.53 0.79
N ILE A 9 19.01 -1.89 1.30
CA ILE A 9 17.91 -1.36 0.51
C ILE A 9 18.08 0.16 0.38
N GLN A 10 18.97 0.58 -0.52
CA GLN A 10 18.86 1.93 -1.08
C GLN A 10 17.78 1.87 -2.16
N ASN A 11 16.68 2.62 -1.99
CA ASN A 11 15.60 2.81 -2.97
C ASN A 11 14.72 1.58 -3.26
N GLY A 12 14.32 0.81 -2.25
CA GLY A 12 13.40 -0.31 -2.41
C GLY A 12 12.10 -0.14 -1.63
N TYR A 13 11.04 -0.77 -2.14
CA TYR A 13 9.73 -0.84 -1.48
C TYR A 13 9.71 -1.93 -0.40
N ILE A 14 8.95 -1.67 0.66
CA ILE A 14 8.46 -2.72 1.55
C ILE A 14 7.02 -3.03 1.16
N VAL A 15 6.77 -4.30 0.81
CA VAL A 15 5.42 -4.80 0.54
C VAL A 15 5.03 -5.77 1.65
N ALA A 16 3.95 -5.47 2.35
CA ALA A 16 3.33 -6.35 3.34
C ALA A 16 2.11 -7.06 2.73
N LEU A 17 1.91 -8.31 3.14
CA LEU A 17 0.77 -9.14 2.72
C LEU A 17 0.06 -9.63 3.97
N HIS A 18 -1.17 -9.18 4.16
CA HIS A 18 -2.03 -9.59 5.26
C HIS A 18 -3.27 -10.31 4.74
N ASN A 19 -3.75 -11.25 5.54
CA ASN A 19 -5.09 -11.79 5.39
C ASN A 19 -5.92 -11.25 6.55
N ASN A 20 -6.92 -10.43 6.26
CA ASN A 20 -7.89 -10.02 7.27
C ASN A 20 -9.02 -11.07 7.35
N THR A 21 -9.96 -10.84 8.24
CA THR A 21 -11.12 -11.73 8.42
C THR A 21 -12.38 -10.92 8.15
N ASP A 22 -13.35 -11.55 7.49
CA ASP A 22 -14.68 -10.99 7.23
C ASP A 22 -15.22 -10.25 8.46
N SER A 23 -15.73 -9.04 8.23
CA SER A 23 -16.49 -8.23 9.19
C SER A 23 -15.69 -7.70 10.41
N SER A 24 -14.36 -7.84 10.45
CA SER A 24 -13.53 -7.27 11.53
C SER A 24 -12.74 -6.03 11.11
N TYR A 25 -12.23 -6.00 9.88
CA TYR A 25 -11.35 -4.95 9.39
C TYR A 25 -11.44 -4.83 7.87
N SER A 26 -11.81 -3.63 7.41
CA SER A 26 -12.12 -3.30 6.01
C SER A 26 -11.73 -1.86 5.70
N ILE A 27 -11.76 -1.48 4.42
CA ILE A 27 -11.50 -0.10 3.99
C ILE A 27 -12.44 0.92 4.67
N LEU A 28 -13.63 0.50 5.08
CA LEU A 28 -14.59 1.35 5.79
C LEU A 28 -14.05 1.82 7.15
N SER A 29 -13.09 1.10 7.74
CA SER A 29 -12.42 1.50 8.98
C SER A 29 -11.67 2.83 8.85
N TYR A 30 -11.35 3.23 7.62
CA TYR A 30 -10.62 4.46 7.32
C TYR A 30 -11.53 5.63 6.91
N LEU A 31 -12.83 5.41 6.76
CA LEU A 31 -13.77 6.49 6.47
C LEU A 31 -13.82 7.48 7.65
N ASN A 32 -13.33 8.69 7.42
CA ASN A 32 -13.19 9.75 8.42
C ASN A 32 -12.22 9.41 9.58
N ALA A 33 -11.35 8.41 9.40
CA ALA A 33 -10.28 8.14 10.35
C ALA A 33 -9.18 9.21 10.21
N LYS A 34 -8.61 9.67 11.32
CA LYS A 34 -7.50 10.63 11.30
C LYS A 34 -6.21 10.05 10.72
N ASP A 35 -6.10 8.73 10.74
CA ASP A 35 -4.94 7.98 10.26
C ASP A 35 -4.95 7.79 8.73
N ALA A 36 -6.01 8.23 8.04
CA ALA A 36 -6.11 8.28 6.59
C ALA A 36 -6.21 9.72 6.08
N GLU A 37 -5.40 10.07 5.08
CA GLU A 37 -5.52 11.33 4.35
C GLU A 37 -6.64 11.23 3.30
N ASP A 38 -6.62 10.15 2.52
CA ASP A 38 -7.61 9.87 1.49
C ASP A 38 -8.02 8.40 1.47
N VAL A 39 -9.26 8.17 1.06
CA VAL A 39 -9.84 6.84 0.89
C VAL A 39 -10.59 6.81 -0.44
N TYR A 40 -10.28 5.84 -1.29
CA TYR A 40 -11.04 5.55 -2.49
C TYR A 40 -11.69 4.17 -2.36
N ILE A 41 -13.01 4.13 -2.55
CA ILE A 41 -13.81 2.91 -2.49
C ILE A 41 -14.44 2.69 -3.86
N ASN A 42 -14.24 1.50 -4.42
CA ASN A 42 -14.97 1.02 -5.58
C ASN A 42 -16.16 0.18 -5.11
N GLU A 43 -17.38 0.62 -5.43
CA GLU A 43 -18.63 -0.05 -5.04
C GLU A 43 -18.78 -1.47 -5.62
N ASN A 44 -17.94 -1.85 -6.61
CA ASN A 44 -17.95 -3.17 -7.22
C ASN A 44 -16.90 -4.12 -6.63
N GLU A 45 -16.06 -3.66 -5.69
CA GLU A 45 -15.06 -4.49 -5.03
C GLU A 45 -15.48 -4.88 -3.62
N ASP A 46 -14.91 -6.00 -3.15
CA ASP A 46 -15.06 -6.38 -1.75
C ASP A 46 -14.33 -5.37 -0.86
N ILE A 47 -15.02 -4.85 0.15
CA ILE A 47 -14.49 -3.84 1.07
C ILE A 47 -13.35 -4.37 1.95
N ASP A 48 -13.22 -5.69 2.06
CA ASP A 48 -12.17 -6.37 2.81
C ASP A 48 -10.90 -6.56 1.96
N ASP A 49 -10.96 -6.36 0.65
CA ASP A 49 -9.80 -6.39 -0.24
C ASP A 49 -9.38 -4.96 -0.60
N PHE A 50 -8.27 -4.48 -0.05
CA PHE A 50 -7.80 -3.12 -0.29
C PHE A 50 -6.30 -2.94 -0.12
N PHE A 51 -5.77 -1.88 -0.73
CA PHE A 51 -4.41 -1.42 -0.53
C PHE A 51 -4.34 -0.36 0.57
N PHE A 52 -3.29 -0.42 1.39
CA PHE A 52 -2.93 0.66 2.29
C PHE A 52 -1.52 1.14 1.96
N VAL A 53 -1.38 2.43 1.65
CA VAL A 53 -0.14 2.99 1.09
C VAL A 53 0.30 4.23 1.86
N THR A 54 1.60 4.56 1.79
CA THR A 54 2.17 5.75 2.45
C THR A 54 2.55 6.86 1.47
N ALA A 55 2.25 6.72 0.18
CA ALA A 55 2.61 7.72 -0.82
C ALA A 55 1.53 7.91 -1.88
N ARG A 56 1.43 9.16 -2.34
CA ARG A 56 0.36 9.65 -3.23
C ARG A 56 0.36 8.98 -4.59
N SER A 57 1.54 8.68 -5.14
CA SER A 57 1.72 8.03 -6.44
C SER A 57 1.07 6.65 -6.49
N GLU A 58 1.23 5.87 -5.43
CA GLU A 58 0.67 4.55 -5.22
C GLU A 58 -0.85 4.65 -5.11
N PHE A 59 -1.33 5.61 -4.32
CA PHE A 59 -2.75 5.84 -4.14
C PHE A 59 -3.45 6.11 -5.48
N GLU A 60 -2.93 7.07 -6.26
CA GLU A 60 -3.54 7.39 -7.56
C GLU A 60 -3.40 6.25 -8.57
N TYR A 61 -2.30 5.47 -8.52
CA TYR A 61 -2.14 4.29 -9.37
C TYR A 61 -3.22 3.24 -9.08
N PHE A 62 -3.37 2.78 -7.83
CA PHE A 62 -4.35 1.74 -7.50
C PHE A 62 -5.79 2.22 -7.68
N LYS A 63 -6.07 3.49 -7.35
CA LYS A 63 -7.35 4.12 -7.67
C LYS A 63 -7.64 4.13 -9.17
N SER A 64 -6.64 4.37 -10.02
CA SER A 64 -6.81 4.33 -11.49
C SER A 64 -7.13 2.93 -12.03
N LEU A 65 -6.75 1.88 -11.28
CA LEU A 65 -7.13 0.49 -11.56
C LEU A 65 -8.53 0.14 -11.03
N GLY A 66 -9.19 1.08 -10.33
CA GLY A 66 -10.45 0.84 -9.66
C GLY A 66 -10.30 0.02 -8.36
N ARG A 67 -9.11 -0.01 -7.76
CA ARG A 67 -8.86 -0.74 -6.52
C ARG A 67 -9.20 0.09 -5.29
N ASN A 68 -9.86 -0.52 -4.30
CA ASN A 68 -10.01 0.02 -2.95
C ASN A 68 -8.62 0.38 -2.39
N VAL A 69 -8.43 1.63 -2.00
CA VAL A 69 -7.13 2.11 -1.52
C VAL A 69 -7.25 3.22 -0.48
N VAL A 70 -6.38 3.14 0.53
CA VAL A 70 -6.22 4.12 1.59
C VAL A 70 -4.83 4.73 1.51
N LEU A 71 -4.75 6.05 1.54
CA LEU A 71 -3.50 6.76 1.80
C LEU A 71 -3.39 7.09 3.28
N GLN A 72 -2.30 6.65 3.90
CA GLN A 72 -1.96 7.00 5.28
C GLN A 72 -1.78 8.51 5.45
N SER A 73 -2.32 9.06 6.53
CA SER A 73 -2.13 10.45 6.92
C SER A 73 -0.67 10.77 7.25
N GLU A 74 -0.19 11.93 6.82
CA GLU A 74 1.11 12.47 7.27
C GLU A 74 1.15 12.66 8.80
N GLU A 75 -0.01 12.93 9.41
CA GLU A 75 -0.20 13.17 10.85
C GLU A 75 -0.69 11.91 11.60
N VAL A 76 -0.53 10.72 10.99
CA VAL A 76 -0.86 9.43 11.62
C VAL A 76 -0.20 9.30 12.99
N LYS A 77 -0.95 8.78 13.96
CA LYS A 77 -0.39 8.53 15.29
C LYS A 77 0.57 7.35 15.24
N ASP A 78 1.75 7.51 15.85
CA ASP A 78 2.66 6.38 16.05
C ASP A 78 2.07 5.34 17.02
N ASP A 79 1.59 4.25 16.43
CA ASP A 79 1.01 3.08 17.08
C ASP A 79 1.97 1.87 17.05
N GLY A 80 3.20 2.06 16.57
CA GLY A 80 4.18 1.00 16.40
C GLY A 80 3.99 0.13 15.14
N SER A 81 3.08 0.49 14.25
CA SER A 81 2.88 -0.21 12.97
C SER A 81 4.08 -0.07 12.03
N LEU A 82 4.21 -1.04 11.12
CA LEU A 82 5.26 -1.03 10.11
C LEU A 82 5.09 0.14 9.12
N SER A 83 3.86 0.52 8.79
CA SER A 83 3.57 1.64 7.89
C SER A 83 4.02 2.98 8.48
N VAL A 84 3.77 3.22 9.78
CA VAL A 84 4.27 4.42 10.47
C VAL A 84 5.80 4.43 10.52
N TYR A 85 6.43 3.29 10.81
CA TYR A 85 7.90 3.20 10.75
C TYR A 85 8.44 3.55 9.36
N CYS A 86 7.79 3.04 8.31
CA CYS A 86 8.20 3.30 6.93
C CYS A 86 8.03 4.78 6.55
N GLN A 87 6.87 5.38 6.85
CA GLN A 87 6.62 6.81 6.64
C GLN A 87 7.68 7.67 7.35
N ASN A 88 7.91 7.44 8.65
CA ASN A 88 8.88 8.19 9.46
C ASN A 88 10.34 8.04 8.98
N ASN A 89 10.65 7.03 8.16
CA ASN A 89 12.00 6.79 7.65
C ASN A 89 12.11 7.01 6.12
N GLY A 90 11.07 7.52 5.46
CA GLY A 90 11.07 7.73 4.01
C GLY A 90 11.23 6.43 3.21
N ILE A 91 10.64 5.34 3.70
CA ILE A 91 10.66 4.03 3.04
C ILE A 91 9.30 3.85 2.33
N PRO A 92 9.28 3.70 0.99
CA PRO A 92 8.03 3.43 0.27
C PRO A 92 7.37 2.13 0.77
N TYR A 93 6.09 2.19 1.09
CA TYR A 93 5.35 1.09 1.71
C TYR A 93 3.99 0.87 1.05
N ILE A 94 3.70 -0.40 0.78
CA ILE A 94 2.41 -0.87 0.29
C ILE A 94 2.01 -2.08 1.14
N ASN A 95 0.79 -2.09 1.65
CA ASN A 95 0.19 -3.24 2.31
C ASN A 95 -1.00 -3.74 1.49
N ILE A 96 -1.07 -5.05 1.30
CA ILE A 96 -2.27 -5.73 0.80
C ILE A 96 -3.02 -6.28 1.99
N GLU A 97 -4.26 -5.84 2.16
CA GLU A 97 -5.24 -6.48 3.02
C GLU A 97 -6.20 -7.24 2.11
N ALA A 98 -6.30 -8.55 2.31
CA ALA A 98 -7.22 -9.39 1.56
C ALA A 98 -8.01 -10.30 2.50
N GLN A 99 -9.27 -10.58 2.20
CA GLN A 99 -10.09 -11.47 3.02
C GLN A 99 -9.52 -12.89 3.02
N HIS A 100 -9.55 -13.53 4.19
CA HIS A 100 -9.22 -14.95 4.28
C HIS A 100 -10.08 -15.79 3.34
N GLY A 101 -9.45 -16.50 2.42
CA GLY A 101 -10.13 -17.28 1.37
C GLY A 101 -10.06 -16.62 -0.01
N HIS A 102 -9.70 -15.34 -0.10
CA HIS A 102 -9.56 -14.59 -1.36
C HIS A 102 -8.16 -14.76 -1.98
N LEU A 103 -7.70 -15.99 -2.11
CA LEU A 103 -6.35 -16.28 -2.65
C LEU A 103 -6.17 -15.75 -4.08
N GLN A 104 -7.21 -15.88 -4.91
CA GLN A 104 -7.14 -15.39 -6.29
C GLN A 104 -7.00 -13.86 -6.33
N GLU A 105 -7.78 -13.16 -5.51
CA GLU A 105 -7.76 -11.71 -5.43
C GLU A 105 -6.40 -11.20 -4.93
N GLN A 106 -5.90 -11.76 -3.82
CA GLN A 106 -4.58 -11.41 -3.30
C GLN A 106 -3.47 -11.65 -4.34
N ALA A 107 -3.56 -12.72 -5.14
CA ALA A 107 -2.60 -12.98 -6.21
C ALA A 107 -2.69 -11.96 -7.35
N GLU A 108 -3.88 -11.41 -7.64
CA GLU A 108 -4.09 -10.34 -8.62
C GLU A 108 -3.53 -9.01 -8.09
N MET A 109 -3.81 -8.66 -6.83
CA MET A 109 -3.24 -7.49 -6.16
C MET A 109 -1.69 -7.52 -6.15
N ILE A 110 -1.08 -8.68 -5.90
CA ILE A 110 0.38 -8.84 -5.98
C ILE A 110 0.90 -8.56 -7.40
N LYS A 111 0.21 -9.03 -8.44
CA LYS A 111 0.61 -8.78 -9.84
C LYS A 111 0.53 -7.29 -10.16
N GLU A 112 -0.48 -6.59 -9.68
CA GLU A 112 -0.64 -5.14 -9.88
C GLU A 112 0.49 -4.34 -9.24
N ILE A 113 0.92 -4.73 -8.03
CA ILE A 113 2.13 -4.17 -7.40
C ILE A 113 3.36 -4.44 -8.27
N LEU A 114 3.54 -5.67 -8.78
CA LEU A 114 4.70 -5.99 -9.62
C LEU A 114 4.73 -5.14 -10.90
N VAL A 115 3.57 -4.88 -11.52
CA VAL A 115 3.47 -4.00 -12.69
C VAL A 115 3.82 -2.57 -12.33
N PHE A 116 3.31 -2.04 -11.21
CA PHE A 116 3.65 -0.71 -10.69
C PHE A 116 5.15 -0.55 -10.44
N LEU A 117 5.78 -1.51 -9.77
CA LEU A 117 7.21 -1.45 -9.48
C LEU A 117 8.06 -1.53 -10.75
N GLN A 118 7.59 -2.26 -11.77
CA GLN A 118 8.24 -2.30 -13.08
C GLN A 118 8.13 -0.97 -13.81
N SER A 119 6.98 -0.29 -13.77
CA SER A 119 6.82 1.02 -14.43
C SER A 119 7.75 2.06 -13.80
N ILE A 120 7.80 2.15 -12.47
CA ILE A 120 8.72 3.06 -11.77
C ILE A 120 10.18 2.79 -12.16
N ARG A 121 10.57 1.52 -12.23
CA ARG A 121 11.94 1.15 -12.62
C ARG A 121 12.27 1.59 -14.04
N LEU A 122 11.33 1.50 -14.97
CA LEU A 122 11.54 1.92 -16.36
C LEU A 122 11.70 3.43 -16.45
N ASP A 123 10.84 4.20 -15.78
CA ASP A 123 10.89 5.67 -15.77
C ASP A 123 12.24 6.17 -15.22
N ASN A 124 12.70 5.59 -14.11
CA ASN A 124 14.02 5.90 -13.52
C ASN A 124 15.22 5.57 -14.43
N ASN A 125 15.07 4.66 -15.39
CA ASN A 125 16.14 4.37 -16.35
C ASN A 125 16.13 5.34 -17.53
N ILE A 126 14.96 5.87 -17.90
CA ILE A 126 14.83 6.88 -18.95
C ILE A 126 15.45 8.20 -18.46
N GLU A 127 15.11 8.65 -17.26
CA GLU A 127 15.67 9.89 -16.67
C GLU A 127 17.20 9.88 -16.50
N LYS A 128 17.84 8.70 -16.50
CA LYS A 128 19.31 8.58 -16.41
C LYS A 128 20.04 8.62 -17.75
N LEU A 129 19.30 8.58 -18.86
CA LEU A 129 19.85 8.62 -20.21
C LEU A 129 19.89 10.04 -20.80
N ASP A 130 19.21 10.99 -20.16
CA ASP A 130 19.24 12.43 -20.45
C ASP A 130 20.31 13.17 -19.61
#